data_AF-A0A329T601-F1
#
_entry.id   AF-A0A329T601-F1
#
_cell.length_a   1.000
_cell.length_b   1.000
_cell.length_c   1.000
_cell.angle_alpha   90.00
_cell.angle_beta   90.00
_cell.angle_gamma   90.00
#
_symmetry.space_group_name_H-M   'P 1'
#
loop_
_entity.id
_entity.type
_entity.pdbx_description
1 polymer ?
#
loop_
_entity_poly.entity_id
_entity_poly.type
_entity_poly.pdbx_seq_one_letter_code
_entity_poly.pdbx_strand_id
1 'polypeptide(L)'
;MRALSVFLAVLLLASSVVAGIDPATADVRAPETSTVEHTSPSTGSLAGSPGSGADSPGSVPDPIGQGTVSIGQGADPTSTHGENLTFRVLSTPPDVEPRLASHRRGINLGTSLGLAVGDSDAALRTETVVQRIEDAETNAERQRRILAAINEVEQGEVSLDSRQTAAMNAHASGELTDRELLDELLRVAALAREYDRRLDTLDELAEETDGFSTPDRVSTIQVQLQVYDGPVRDVALETVRGDRPGTEIHVRSSPDALALATIVDGQYVRESLRRDRWDRGGDDLDSETAINATIASYPETTDLREADALGAGALQRITVDHDFGTLRTFVSGGTERVFLEHQRMDLATFPDAEPVSTTEDGFNVTVNRTYPGGPVTVTVLDADAGDPIEGVTVTKSAGGTPSETIGSTDEDGVVRTLSPADPYRITVVDEPRVAVIDDIDPIETPRITDDVADGNGTDDGG
;
A
#
# COMPACT_ATOMS: atom_id res chain seq x y z
N MET A 1 34.49 15.48 -29.99
CA MET A 1 33.55 15.58 -31.14
C MET A 1 32.74 14.30 -31.23
N ARG A 2 31.61 14.25 -30.53
CA ARG A 2 30.48 13.34 -30.78
C ARG A 2 29.22 14.15 -30.50
N ALA A 3 28.25 14.04 -31.42
CA ALA A 3 27.12 14.94 -31.55
C ALA A 3 25.99 14.56 -30.58
N LEU A 4 25.56 15.53 -29.78
CA LEU A 4 24.36 15.47 -28.95
C LEU A 4 23.14 15.74 -29.86
N SER A 5 22.16 14.85 -29.87
CA SER A 5 20.90 15.06 -30.59
C SER A 5 19.82 15.48 -29.59
N VAL A 6 19.52 16.78 -29.53
CA VAL A 6 18.44 17.36 -28.73
C VAL A 6 17.13 17.26 -29.53
N PHE A 7 16.14 16.54 -29.01
CA PHE A 7 14.76 16.62 -29.49
C PHE A 7 14.00 17.66 -28.66
N LEU A 8 13.69 18.79 -29.29
CA LEU A 8 12.84 19.86 -28.75
C LEU A 8 11.42 19.67 -29.29
N ALA A 9 10.47 19.31 -28.44
CA ALA A 9 9.04 19.30 -28.77
C ALA A 9 8.39 20.62 -28.33
N VAL A 10 7.98 21.43 -29.31
CA VAL A 10 7.23 22.67 -29.11
C VAL A 10 5.73 22.35 -29.21
N LEU A 11 4.98 22.54 -28.12
CA LEU A 11 3.51 22.46 -28.15
C LEU A 11 2.90 23.86 -28.23
N LEU A 12 2.23 24.14 -29.35
CA LEU A 12 1.53 25.40 -29.64
C LEU A 12 0.14 25.43 -28.99
N LEU A 13 -0.08 26.36 -28.07
CA LEU A 13 -1.39 26.76 -27.56
C LEU A 13 -2.05 27.75 -28.55
N ALA A 14 -3.21 27.40 -29.09
CA ALA A 14 -4.07 28.32 -29.82
C ALA A 14 -5.40 28.49 -29.07
N SER A 15 -5.49 29.57 -28.29
CA SER A 15 -6.72 30.08 -27.71
C SER A 15 -7.26 31.17 -28.62
N SER A 16 -8.47 31.00 -29.16
CA SER A 16 -9.22 32.10 -29.79
C SER A 16 -10.47 32.40 -28.97
N VAL A 17 -10.38 33.43 -28.14
CA VAL A 17 -11.51 34.13 -27.53
C VAL A 17 -11.95 35.23 -28.51
N VAL A 18 -13.19 35.19 -28.97
CA VAL A 18 -13.87 36.37 -29.55
C VAL A 18 -15.22 36.51 -28.86
N ALA A 19 -15.38 37.68 -28.24
CA ALA A 19 -16.59 38.15 -27.59
C ALA A 19 -17.57 38.75 -28.63
N GLY A 20 -18.87 38.59 -28.37
CA GLY A 20 -19.95 39.32 -29.03
C GLY A 20 -21.20 39.28 -28.17
N ILE A 21 -21.58 40.45 -27.64
CA ILE A 21 -22.72 40.69 -26.74
C ILE A 21 -23.85 41.28 -27.60
N ASP A 22 -25.08 40.73 -27.53
CA ASP A 22 -26.29 41.49 -27.13
C ASP A 22 -27.57 40.61 -27.10
N PRO A 23 -28.60 40.98 -26.32
CA PRO A 23 -29.63 40.10 -25.78
C PRO A 23 -30.96 40.13 -26.56
N ALA A 24 -31.72 39.04 -26.49
CA ALA A 24 -33.18 39.09 -26.62
C ALA A 24 -33.83 37.85 -25.96
N THR A 25 -34.99 38.15 -25.38
CA THR A 25 -35.92 37.38 -24.54
C THR A 25 -36.53 36.09 -25.10
N ALA A 26 -36.90 35.20 -24.16
CA ALA A 26 -37.98 34.20 -24.16
C ALA A 26 -37.81 33.03 -25.17
N ASP A 27 -37.97 31.75 -24.84
CA ASP A 27 -39.09 31.09 -24.19
C ASP A 27 -38.73 29.58 -24.11
N VAL A 28 -39.43 28.87 -23.24
CA VAL A 28 -39.25 27.45 -22.90
C VAL A 28 -39.72 26.54 -24.04
N ARG A 29 -38.88 25.59 -24.50
CA ARG A 29 -39.34 24.25 -24.90
C ARG A 29 -38.20 23.25 -25.12
N ALA A 30 -38.30 22.11 -24.46
CA ALA A 30 -37.54 20.89 -24.78
C ALA A 30 -37.89 20.35 -26.18
N PRO A 31 -36.99 19.56 -26.79
CA PRO A 31 -37.43 18.51 -27.68
C PRO A 31 -36.89 17.13 -27.33
N GLU A 32 -37.72 16.17 -27.70
CA GLU A 32 -37.69 14.74 -27.48
C GLU A 32 -36.56 14.07 -28.27
N THR A 33 -35.98 13.02 -27.68
CA THR A 33 -35.05 12.10 -28.34
C THR A 33 -35.82 11.17 -29.27
N SER A 34 -35.46 11.20 -30.56
CA SER A 34 -35.90 10.22 -31.56
C SER A 34 -34.75 9.25 -31.87
N THR A 35 -35.04 7.98 -31.67
CA THR A 35 -34.28 6.79 -32.03
C THR A 35 -34.06 6.69 -33.54
N VAL A 36 -32.84 6.37 -33.99
CA VAL A 36 -32.61 5.61 -35.24
C VAL A 36 -31.40 4.68 -35.04
N GLU A 37 -31.70 3.40 -35.12
CA GLU A 37 -30.83 2.24 -35.19
C GLU A 37 -30.28 2.10 -36.62
N HIS A 38 -29.00 1.75 -36.83
CA HIS A 38 -28.56 1.04 -38.05
C HIS A 38 -27.15 0.43 -37.95
N THR A 39 -27.15 -0.91 -37.92
CA THR A 39 -26.32 -1.85 -38.73
C THR A 39 -24.80 -1.91 -38.57
N SER A 40 -24.34 -3.06 -38.05
CA SER A 40 -23.02 -3.64 -38.33
C SER A 40 -22.86 -4.05 -39.80
N PRO A 41 -21.60 -4.19 -40.25
CA PRO A 41 -21.25 -5.37 -41.02
C PRO A 41 -19.99 -6.07 -40.49
N SER A 42 -19.98 -7.38 -40.64
CA SER A 42 -18.82 -8.26 -40.49
C SER A 42 -18.00 -8.34 -41.78
N THR A 43 -16.69 -8.56 -41.66
CA THR A 43 -15.86 -9.58 -42.38
C THR A 43 -14.38 -9.18 -42.40
N GLY A 44 -13.49 -10.18 -42.26
CA GLY A 44 -12.19 -10.16 -42.96
C GLY A 44 -10.93 -10.31 -42.10
N SER A 45 -10.47 -11.55 -41.96
CA SER A 45 -9.13 -11.94 -41.50
C SER A 45 -8.01 -11.50 -42.44
N LEU A 46 -6.91 -10.95 -41.91
CA LEU A 46 -5.57 -10.95 -42.52
C LEU A 46 -4.48 -11.02 -41.43
N ALA A 47 -3.56 -11.96 -41.61
CA ALA A 47 -2.36 -12.20 -40.82
C ALA A 47 -1.18 -11.30 -41.26
N GLY A 48 -0.25 -11.00 -40.34
CA GLY A 48 1.09 -10.46 -40.65
C GLY A 48 1.78 -9.73 -39.49
N SER A 49 2.84 -10.35 -38.94
CA SER A 49 3.83 -9.96 -37.90
C SER A 49 4.47 -8.54 -38.04
N PRO A 50 5.40 -8.05 -37.17
CA PRO A 50 6.16 -8.70 -36.07
C PRO A 50 6.41 -7.88 -34.76
N GLY A 51 6.82 -8.62 -33.72
CA GLY A 51 7.89 -8.30 -32.73
C GLY A 51 8.00 -6.92 -32.05
N SER A 52 7.74 -6.92 -30.73
CA SER A 52 8.45 -6.12 -29.72
C SER A 52 8.51 -7.03 -28.48
N GLY A 53 9.66 -7.52 -28.03
CA GLY A 53 10.78 -6.71 -27.56
C GLY A 53 10.49 -6.32 -26.11
N ALA A 54 10.46 -7.31 -25.21
CA ALA A 54 10.44 -7.05 -23.78
C ALA A 54 11.86 -6.59 -23.40
N ASP A 55 12.05 -5.27 -23.37
CA ASP A 55 13.21 -4.68 -22.72
C ASP A 55 13.05 -4.88 -21.21
N SER A 56 13.98 -5.64 -20.64
CA SER A 56 14.26 -5.68 -19.22
C SER A 56 14.66 -4.28 -18.74
N PRO A 57 14.15 -3.78 -17.61
CA PRO A 57 14.84 -2.74 -16.89
C PRO A 57 15.94 -3.37 -16.04
N GLY A 58 17.18 -2.90 -16.28
CA GLY A 58 18.17 -2.59 -15.26
C GLY A 58 18.61 -3.71 -14.33
N SER A 59 19.82 -4.21 -14.58
CA SER A 59 20.62 -4.87 -13.55
C SER A 59 20.70 -3.99 -12.30
N VAL A 60 20.17 -4.50 -11.19
CA VAL A 60 20.37 -3.97 -9.85
C VAL A 60 21.87 -4.08 -9.53
N PRO A 61 22.55 -3.04 -9.00
CA PRO A 61 23.88 -3.21 -8.45
C PRO A 61 23.81 -4.14 -7.22
N ASP A 62 24.75 -5.07 -7.10
CA ASP A 62 24.79 -6.05 -6.01
C ASP A 62 24.78 -5.36 -4.63
N PRO A 63 23.75 -5.54 -3.79
CA PRO A 63 23.78 -5.07 -2.42
C PRO A 63 24.69 -5.96 -1.58
N ILE A 64 25.45 -5.34 -0.68
CA ILE A 64 26.28 -6.04 0.30
C ILE A 64 25.35 -6.67 1.34
N GLY A 65 25.20 -8.00 1.31
CA GLY A 65 24.50 -8.76 2.35
C GLY A 65 23.19 -9.42 1.93
N GLN A 66 23.21 -10.24 0.88
CA GLN A 66 22.15 -11.23 0.64
C GLN A 66 22.41 -12.46 1.52
N GLY A 67 21.52 -12.72 2.47
CA GLY A 67 21.56 -13.90 3.32
C GLY A 67 20.31 -14.75 3.09
N THR A 68 20.46 -15.90 2.43
CA THR A 68 19.43 -16.95 2.41
C THR A 68 19.75 -17.94 3.51
N VAL A 69 18.85 -18.08 4.49
CA VAL A 69 18.99 -19.08 5.56
C VAL A 69 18.02 -20.23 5.28
N SER A 70 18.56 -21.35 4.80
CA SER A 70 17.82 -22.60 4.66
C SER A 70 17.94 -23.39 5.97
N ILE A 71 16.87 -23.42 6.78
CA ILE A 71 16.86 -24.16 8.05
C ILE A 71 16.68 -25.65 7.76
N GLY A 72 17.65 -26.47 8.18
CA GLY A 72 17.82 -27.87 7.76
C GLY A 72 16.67 -28.83 8.10
N GLN A 73 16.46 -29.80 7.20
CA GLN A 73 15.53 -30.94 7.34
C GLN A 73 15.80 -31.74 8.62
N GLY A 74 14.82 -31.76 9.54
CA GLY A 74 15.01 -32.39 10.84
C GLY A 74 13.75 -32.69 11.65
N ALA A 75 12.60 -32.93 11.03
CA ALA A 75 11.46 -33.73 11.53
C ALA A 75 10.38 -33.71 10.44
N ASP A 76 9.53 -34.75 10.37
CA ASP A 76 8.37 -34.80 9.46
C ASP A 76 7.62 -33.46 9.42
N PRO A 77 7.14 -32.99 8.26
CA PRO A 77 6.28 -31.82 8.21
C PRO A 77 5.03 -32.15 9.00
N THR A 78 4.97 -31.70 10.25
CA THR A 78 3.70 -31.29 10.80
C THR A 78 3.23 -30.17 9.88
N SER A 79 2.45 -30.54 8.86
CA SER A 79 1.35 -29.72 8.40
C SER A 79 0.77 -29.09 9.66
N THR A 80 0.77 -27.77 9.75
CA THR A 80 0.14 -27.04 10.85
C THR A 80 -1.37 -27.28 10.75
N HIS A 81 -1.78 -28.47 11.15
CA HIS A 81 -3.15 -28.89 11.31
C HIS A 81 -3.57 -28.40 12.69
N GLY A 82 -4.21 -27.24 12.71
CA GLY A 82 -4.88 -26.70 13.89
C GLY A 82 -6.00 -25.80 13.40
N GLU A 83 -7.19 -26.01 13.93
CA GLU A 83 -8.43 -25.26 13.66
C GLU A 83 -8.36 -23.79 14.16
N ASN A 84 -7.15 -23.23 14.26
CA ASN A 84 -6.86 -21.96 14.90
C ASN A 84 -5.62 -21.30 14.25
N LEU A 85 -5.70 -21.07 12.94
CA LEU A 85 -4.75 -20.18 12.27
C LEU A 85 -5.13 -18.75 12.66
N THR A 86 -4.17 -17.98 13.15
CA THR A 86 -4.35 -16.55 13.38
C THR A 86 -3.16 -15.84 12.74
N PHE A 87 -3.41 -15.15 11.63
CA PHE A 87 -2.47 -14.28 10.94
C PHE A 87 -2.29 -12.98 11.70
N ARG A 88 -1.18 -12.93 12.42
CA ARG A 88 -0.81 -11.78 13.22
C ARG A 88 -0.48 -10.58 12.33
N VAL A 89 -0.80 -9.40 12.85
CA VAL A 89 -0.55 -8.12 12.20
C VAL A 89 0.09 -7.12 13.16
N LEU A 90 1.08 -6.38 12.66
CA LEU A 90 1.65 -5.21 13.31
C LEU A 90 0.58 -4.13 13.40
N SER A 91 0.24 -3.64 14.58
CA SER A 91 -0.82 -2.63 14.74
C SER A 91 -0.40 -1.54 15.73
N THR A 92 -1.25 -0.51 15.90
CA THR A 92 -1.04 0.57 16.88
C THR A 92 -0.83 -0.02 18.28
N PRO A 93 -0.05 0.62 19.18
CA PRO A 93 0.19 0.09 20.52
C PRO A 93 -1.11 -0.33 21.24
N PRO A 94 -1.13 -1.44 22.00
CA PRO A 94 -2.34 -1.97 22.63
C PRO A 94 -2.94 -1.02 23.67
N ASP A 95 -2.10 -0.28 24.40
CA ASP A 95 -2.52 0.64 25.46
C ASP A 95 -2.89 2.05 24.96
N VAL A 96 -2.94 2.25 23.65
CA VAL A 96 -3.21 3.54 23.02
C VAL A 96 -4.45 3.43 22.16
N GLU A 97 -5.49 4.18 22.54
CA GLU A 97 -6.71 4.31 21.77
C GLU A 97 -6.41 4.93 20.38
N PRO A 98 -6.59 4.20 19.28
CA PRO A 98 -6.29 4.72 17.96
C PRO A 98 -7.50 5.46 17.39
N ARG A 99 -7.23 6.43 16.51
CA ARG A 99 -8.23 6.93 15.59
C ARG A 99 -8.44 5.91 14.47
N LEU A 100 -9.69 5.52 14.25
CA LEU A 100 -10.11 4.57 13.22
C LEU A 100 -11.04 5.28 12.23
N ALA A 101 -10.80 5.07 10.94
CA ALA A 101 -11.65 5.60 9.88
C ALA A 101 -11.58 4.71 8.63
N SER A 102 -12.58 4.84 7.77
CA SER A 102 -12.57 4.26 6.43
C SER A 102 -12.95 5.35 5.44
N HIS A 103 -12.18 5.47 4.37
CA HIS A 103 -12.40 6.48 3.34
C HIS A 103 -12.40 5.83 1.96
N ARG A 104 -13.50 6.02 1.21
CA ARG A 104 -13.52 5.69 -0.22
C ARG A 104 -12.79 6.78 -0.99
N ARG A 105 -11.56 6.47 -1.42
CA ARG A 105 -10.75 7.35 -2.25
C ARG A 105 -11.20 7.25 -3.70
N GLY A 106 -11.25 8.38 -4.40
CA GLY A 106 -11.53 8.45 -5.83
C GLY A 106 -10.51 9.32 -6.55
N ILE A 107 -10.76 9.57 -7.84
CA ILE A 107 -9.94 10.45 -8.67
C ILE A 107 -9.83 11.83 -8.02
N ASN A 108 -8.62 12.36 -7.93
CA ASN A 108 -8.37 13.70 -7.43
C ASN A 108 -7.38 14.42 -8.33
N LEU A 109 -7.90 15.25 -9.23
CA LEU A 109 -7.11 16.03 -10.18
C LEU A 109 -6.13 16.98 -9.50
N GLY A 110 -6.48 17.54 -8.34
CA GLY A 110 -5.62 18.45 -7.59
C GLY A 110 -4.39 17.73 -7.03
N THR A 111 -4.59 16.59 -6.36
CA THR A 111 -3.49 15.75 -5.85
C THR A 111 -2.66 15.20 -7.01
N SER A 112 -3.30 14.68 -8.06
CA SER A 112 -2.62 14.12 -9.23
C SER A 112 -1.73 15.16 -9.94
N LEU A 113 -2.25 16.36 -10.21
CA LEU A 113 -1.47 17.45 -10.80
C LEU A 113 -0.34 17.91 -9.87
N GLY A 114 -0.61 18.00 -8.57
CA GLY A 114 0.41 18.36 -7.58
C GLY A 114 1.59 17.38 -7.57
N LEU A 115 1.32 16.08 -7.65
CA LEU A 115 2.34 15.05 -7.75
C LEU A 115 3.11 15.16 -9.07
N ALA A 116 2.43 15.30 -10.21
CA ALA A 116 3.10 15.43 -11.51
C ALA A 116 4.01 16.68 -11.61
N VAL A 117 3.61 17.80 -11.01
CA VAL A 117 4.45 18.99 -10.90
C VAL A 117 5.65 18.71 -9.98
N GLY A 118 5.45 18.02 -8.87
CA GLY A 118 6.51 17.60 -7.96
C GLY A 118 7.54 16.70 -8.64
N ASP A 119 7.10 15.69 -9.39
CA ASP A 119 7.94 14.77 -10.16
C ASP A 119 8.78 15.55 -11.20
N SER A 120 8.17 16.49 -11.92
CA SER A 120 8.87 17.33 -12.91
C SER A 120 9.94 18.23 -12.26
N ASP A 121 9.62 18.82 -11.12
CA ASP A 121 10.53 19.68 -10.35
C ASP A 121 11.69 18.86 -9.74
N ALA A 122 11.42 17.65 -9.29
CA ALA A 122 12.44 16.72 -8.81
C ALA A 122 13.40 16.27 -9.93
N ALA A 123 12.87 15.93 -11.11
CA ALA A 123 13.67 15.59 -12.28
C ALA A 123 14.60 16.74 -12.69
N LEU A 124 14.08 17.98 -12.78
CA LEU A 124 14.90 19.16 -13.07
C LEU A 124 16.00 19.41 -12.04
N ARG A 125 15.72 19.17 -10.75
CA ARG A 125 16.74 19.25 -9.71
C ARG A 125 17.83 18.20 -9.88
N THR A 126 17.46 16.97 -10.20
CA THR A 126 18.42 15.90 -10.46
C THR A 126 19.31 16.25 -11.65
N GLU A 127 18.73 16.70 -12.78
CA GLU A 127 19.50 17.18 -13.95
C GLU A 127 20.44 18.34 -13.61
N THR A 128 19.99 19.28 -12.78
CA THR A 128 20.85 20.39 -12.33
C THR A 128 22.03 19.90 -11.49
N VAL A 129 21.82 18.88 -10.66
CA VAL A 129 22.88 18.23 -9.87
C VAL A 129 23.86 17.52 -10.80
N VAL A 130 23.37 16.72 -11.76
CA VAL A 130 24.17 16.02 -12.77
C VAL A 130 25.05 17.02 -13.53
N GLN A 131 24.44 18.06 -14.12
CA GLN A 131 25.17 19.07 -14.88
C GLN A 131 26.25 19.74 -14.02
N ARG A 132 25.93 20.08 -12.77
CA ARG A 132 26.91 20.66 -11.85
C ARG A 132 28.07 19.68 -11.59
N ILE A 133 27.83 18.38 -11.46
CA ILE A 133 28.89 17.38 -11.26
C ILE A 133 29.76 17.26 -12.52
N GLU A 134 29.14 17.23 -13.70
CA GLU A 134 29.83 17.12 -15.00
C GLU A 134 30.68 18.36 -15.33
N ASP A 135 30.22 19.56 -14.97
CA ASP A 135 30.93 20.83 -15.15
C ASP A 135 32.16 20.97 -14.22
N ALA A 136 32.50 19.95 -13.44
CA ALA A 136 33.67 19.98 -12.58
C ALA A 136 34.97 19.89 -13.40
N GLU A 137 35.82 20.91 -13.27
CA GLU A 137 37.09 20.99 -14.01
C GLU A 137 38.14 19.96 -13.54
N THR A 138 37.97 19.41 -12.34
CA THR A 138 38.91 18.45 -11.75
C THR A 138 38.17 17.29 -11.11
N ASN A 139 38.82 16.12 -11.09
CA ASN A 139 38.28 14.92 -10.43
C ASN A 139 37.97 15.20 -8.94
N ALA A 140 38.87 15.86 -8.21
CA ALA A 140 38.64 16.22 -6.81
C ALA A 140 37.46 17.18 -6.58
N GLU A 141 37.11 18.00 -7.57
CA GLU A 141 35.88 18.82 -7.54
C GLU A 141 34.64 17.98 -7.83
N ARG A 142 34.71 17.05 -8.80
CA ARG A 142 33.64 16.10 -9.13
C ARG A 142 33.26 15.26 -7.90
N GLN A 143 34.24 14.66 -7.24
CA GLN A 143 34.05 13.89 -5.99
C GLN A 143 33.37 14.71 -4.90
N ARG A 144 33.82 15.96 -4.67
CA ARG A 144 33.21 16.84 -3.67
C ARG A 144 31.76 17.18 -3.99
N ARG A 145 31.42 17.38 -5.26
CA ARG A 145 30.04 17.66 -5.70
C ARG A 145 29.12 16.46 -5.55
N ILE A 146 29.60 15.25 -5.86
CA ILE A 146 28.86 14.00 -5.62
C ILE A 146 28.57 13.82 -4.13
N LEU A 147 29.59 13.93 -3.27
CA LEU A 147 29.41 13.81 -1.81
C LEU A 147 28.46 14.87 -1.24
N ALA A 148 28.50 16.10 -1.76
CA ALA A 148 27.57 17.15 -1.36
C ALA A 148 26.12 16.80 -1.74
N ALA A 149 25.89 16.28 -2.96
CA ALA A 149 24.57 15.86 -3.40
C ALA A 149 24.02 14.67 -2.58
N ILE A 150 24.87 13.70 -2.21
CA ILE A 150 24.49 12.60 -1.31
C ILE A 150 24.05 13.15 0.06
N ASN A 151 24.82 14.09 0.64
CA ASN A 151 24.45 14.72 1.91
C ASN A 151 23.14 15.52 1.83
N GLU A 152 22.81 16.09 0.66
CA GLU A 152 21.53 16.78 0.44
C GLU A 152 20.36 15.77 0.45
N VAL A 153 20.54 14.60 -0.17
CA VAL A 153 19.54 13.52 -0.12
C VAL A 153 19.34 13.02 1.32
N GLU A 154 20.41 12.80 2.07
CA GLU A 154 20.37 12.37 3.47
C GLU A 154 19.57 13.36 4.35
N GLN A 155 19.83 14.66 4.23
CA GLN A 155 19.04 15.68 4.92
C GLN A 155 17.58 15.73 4.45
N GLY A 156 17.37 15.47 3.16
CA GLY A 156 16.05 15.33 2.56
C GLY A 156 15.26 14.19 3.20
N GLU A 157 15.87 13.03 3.36
CA GLU A 157 15.26 11.85 3.99
C GLU A 157 14.91 12.12 5.47
N VAL A 158 15.76 12.80 6.24
CA VAL A 158 15.43 13.21 7.63
C VAL A 158 14.19 14.12 7.67
N SER A 159 14.05 14.97 6.65
CA SER A 159 12.87 15.82 6.49
C SER A 159 11.62 15.02 6.11
N LEU A 160 11.74 13.91 5.37
CA LEU A 160 10.63 13.00 5.05
C LEU A 160 10.11 12.31 6.30
N ASP A 161 10.99 11.76 7.15
CA ASP A 161 10.59 11.14 8.44
C ASP A 161 9.82 12.12 9.32
N SER A 162 10.34 13.34 9.42
CA SER A 162 9.71 14.40 10.23
C SER A 162 8.31 14.74 9.70
N ARG A 163 8.14 14.85 8.38
CA ARG A 163 6.83 15.13 7.74
C ARG A 163 5.85 13.98 7.90
N GLN A 164 6.29 12.75 7.66
CA GLN A 164 5.45 11.56 7.83
C GLN A 164 4.98 11.44 9.27
N THR A 165 5.90 11.58 10.23
CA THR A 165 5.59 11.53 11.67
C THR A 165 4.62 12.64 12.07
N ALA A 166 4.84 13.87 11.61
CA ALA A 166 3.92 14.97 11.86
C ALA A 166 2.52 14.72 11.29
N ALA A 167 2.43 14.18 10.06
CA ALA A 167 1.14 13.86 9.43
C ALA A 167 0.39 12.75 10.18
N MET A 168 1.09 11.68 10.58
CA MET A 168 0.50 10.60 11.38
C MET A 168 -0.03 11.13 12.72
N ASN A 169 0.75 11.94 13.42
CA ASN A 169 0.38 12.48 14.72
C ASN A 169 -0.78 13.49 14.61
N ALA A 170 -0.78 14.35 13.58
CA ALA A 170 -1.85 15.29 13.32
C ALA A 170 -3.16 14.59 12.91
N HIS A 171 -3.08 13.48 12.17
CA HIS A 171 -4.26 12.66 11.90
C HIS A 171 -4.77 11.98 13.19
N ALA A 172 -3.86 11.41 13.99
CA ALA A 172 -4.22 10.77 15.26
C ALA A 172 -4.90 11.76 16.24
N SER A 173 -4.51 13.03 16.26
CA SER A 173 -5.17 14.08 17.05
C SER A 173 -6.44 14.66 16.42
N GLY A 174 -6.75 14.29 15.17
CA GLY A 174 -7.91 14.78 14.42
C GLY A 174 -7.71 16.15 13.76
N GLU A 175 -6.48 16.64 13.69
CA GLU A 175 -6.11 17.87 12.96
C GLU A 175 -6.10 17.66 11.43
N LEU A 176 -5.76 16.46 10.97
CA LEU A 176 -5.87 16.05 9.57
C LEU A 176 -7.05 15.09 9.38
N THR A 177 -7.77 15.27 8.28
CA THR A 177 -8.72 14.27 7.77
C THR A 177 -7.99 13.09 7.11
N ASP A 178 -8.67 11.95 6.96
CA ASP A 178 -8.13 10.75 6.31
C ASP A 178 -7.57 11.05 4.91
N ARG A 179 -8.28 11.91 4.16
CA ARG A 179 -7.86 12.37 2.82
C ARG A 179 -6.56 13.17 2.89
N GLU A 180 -6.45 14.11 3.83
CA GLU A 180 -5.26 14.96 3.96
C GLU A 180 -4.05 14.15 4.39
N LEU A 181 -4.22 13.19 5.31
CA LEU A 181 -3.18 12.24 5.66
C LEU A 181 -2.72 11.45 4.42
N LEU A 182 -3.64 10.83 3.69
CA LEU A 182 -3.31 10.04 2.51
C LEU A 182 -2.66 10.89 1.41
N ASP A 183 -3.10 12.13 1.20
CA ASP A 183 -2.46 13.05 0.25
C ASP A 183 -1.02 13.39 0.68
N GLU A 184 -0.76 13.59 1.97
CA GLU A 184 0.59 13.86 2.47
C GLU A 184 1.51 12.64 2.38
N LEU A 185 1.01 11.45 2.73
CA LEU A 185 1.75 10.20 2.58
C LEU A 185 2.15 9.93 1.12
N LEU A 186 1.27 10.24 0.15
CA LEU A 186 1.60 10.13 -1.27
C LEU A 186 2.71 11.09 -1.69
N ARG A 187 2.72 12.33 -1.18
CA ARG A 187 3.78 13.30 -1.47
C ARG A 187 5.12 12.85 -0.88
N VAL A 188 5.11 12.32 0.34
CA VAL A 188 6.29 11.75 0.99
C VAL A 188 6.84 10.57 0.19
N ALA A 189 5.98 9.63 -0.21
CA ALA A 189 6.37 8.48 -1.04
C ALA A 189 6.92 8.89 -2.40
N ALA A 190 6.31 9.88 -3.06
CA ALA A 190 6.81 10.42 -4.32
C ALA A 190 8.21 11.02 -4.15
N LEU A 191 8.42 11.89 -3.16
CA LEU A 191 9.73 12.48 -2.89
C LEU A 191 10.80 11.44 -2.51
N ALA A 192 10.42 10.40 -1.77
CA ALA A 192 11.34 9.31 -1.43
C ALA A 192 11.84 8.58 -2.68
N ARG A 193 10.94 8.26 -3.61
CA ARG A 193 11.31 7.65 -4.91
C ARG A 193 12.19 8.56 -5.76
N GLU A 194 11.99 9.87 -5.71
CA GLU A 194 12.87 10.82 -6.39
C GLU A 194 14.28 10.86 -5.78
N TYR A 195 14.39 10.74 -4.45
CA TYR A 195 15.68 10.65 -3.78
C TYR A 195 16.40 9.34 -4.08
N ASP A 196 15.68 8.22 -4.13
CA ASP A 196 16.22 6.91 -4.48
C ASP A 196 16.83 6.92 -5.89
N ARG A 197 16.06 7.37 -6.90
CA ARG A 197 16.57 7.53 -8.28
C ARG A 197 17.76 8.48 -8.39
N ARG A 198 17.79 9.54 -7.56
CA ARG A 198 18.94 10.45 -7.52
C ARG A 198 20.16 9.76 -6.96
N LEU A 199 20.03 8.91 -5.94
CA LEU A 199 21.15 8.14 -5.40
C LEU A 199 21.69 7.18 -6.46
N ASP A 200 20.83 6.51 -7.23
CA ASP A 200 21.28 5.67 -8.36
C ASP A 200 22.08 6.48 -9.38
N THR A 201 21.58 7.66 -9.76
CA THR A 201 22.28 8.57 -10.69
C THR A 201 23.64 9.02 -10.12
N LEU A 202 23.70 9.30 -8.81
CA LEU A 202 24.94 9.71 -8.14
C LEU A 202 25.93 8.56 -8.01
N ASP A 203 25.45 7.33 -7.91
CA ASP A 203 26.25 6.10 -7.91
C ASP A 203 26.92 5.88 -9.27
N GLU A 204 26.14 5.94 -10.35
CA GLU A 204 26.66 5.89 -11.72
C GLU A 204 27.73 6.98 -11.97
N LEU A 205 27.46 8.22 -11.57
CA LEU A 205 28.42 9.33 -11.69
C LEU A 205 29.69 9.12 -10.87
N ALA A 206 29.60 8.41 -9.74
CA ALA A 206 30.73 8.06 -8.90
C ALA A 206 31.59 6.98 -9.54
N GLU A 207 30.98 5.94 -10.11
CA GLU A 207 31.68 4.87 -10.85
C GLU A 207 32.45 5.41 -12.06
N GLU A 208 31.91 6.42 -12.74
CA GLU A 208 32.59 7.13 -13.83
C GLU A 208 33.77 8.01 -13.36
N THR A 209 33.87 8.28 -12.07
CA THR A 209 34.87 9.18 -11.50
C THR A 209 36.12 8.39 -11.09
N ASP A 210 37.25 8.61 -11.78
CA ASP A 210 38.47 7.83 -11.55
C ASP A 210 38.88 7.77 -10.07
N GLY A 211 39.00 6.55 -9.54
CA GLY A 211 39.45 6.29 -8.17
C GLY A 211 38.46 6.71 -7.09
N PHE A 212 37.18 6.83 -7.43
CA PHE A 212 36.11 7.15 -6.51
C PHE A 212 34.98 6.13 -6.60
N SER A 213 34.30 5.93 -5.48
CA SER A 213 33.11 5.10 -5.35
C SER A 213 32.22 5.78 -4.31
N THR A 214 30.93 5.52 -4.36
CA THR A 214 30.02 6.01 -3.33
C THR A 214 30.38 5.41 -1.97
N PRO A 215 30.14 6.15 -0.88
CA PRO A 215 30.29 5.61 0.47
C PRO A 215 29.17 4.61 0.78
N ASP A 216 29.47 3.58 1.58
CA ASP A 216 28.52 2.50 1.96
C ASP A 216 27.15 3.02 2.44
N ARG A 217 27.14 4.18 3.11
CA ARG A 217 25.91 4.85 3.57
C ARG A 217 24.89 5.15 2.45
N VAL A 218 25.28 5.21 1.19
CA VAL A 218 24.33 5.37 0.07
C VAL A 218 23.34 4.20 0.05
N SER A 219 23.86 2.98 0.16
CA SER A 219 23.01 1.78 0.26
C SER A 219 22.11 1.80 1.49
N THR A 220 22.62 2.28 2.64
CA THR A 220 21.82 2.48 3.86
C THR A 220 20.66 3.46 3.63
N ILE A 221 20.92 4.59 2.96
CA ILE A 221 19.87 5.59 2.67
C ILE A 221 18.84 5.02 1.69
N GLN A 222 19.26 4.30 0.65
CA GLN A 222 18.34 3.65 -0.30
C GLN A 222 17.40 2.67 0.43
N VAL A 223 17.92 1.84 1.34
CA VAL A 223 17.07 0.94 2.14
C VAL A 223 16.14 1.73 3.07
N GLN A 224 16.59 2.82 3.68
CA GLN A 224 15.73 3.69 4.51
C GLN A 224 14.60 4.34 3.70
N LEU A 225 14.87 4.76 2.46
CA LEU A 225 13.86 5.39 1.59
C LEU A 225 12.69 4.45 1.28
N GLN A 226 12.90 3.14 1.33
CA GLN A 226 11.83 2.15 1.11
C GLN A 226 10.75 2.14 2.21
N VAL A 227 11.03 2.70 3.40
CA VAL A 227 10.05 2.84 4.49
C VAL A 227 8.90 3.80 4.08
N TYR A 228 9.19 4.74 3.20
CA TYR A 228 8.22 5.71 2.69
C TYR A 228 7.39 5.20 1.53
N ASP A 229 7.63 3.97 1.07
CA ASP A 229 6.79 3.32 0.07
C ASP A 229 5.93 2.22 0.69
N GLY A 230 4.80 1.91 0.08
CA GLY A 230 3.85 0.98 0.68
C GLY A 230 2.76 0.52 -0.30
N PRO A 231 2.33 -0.75 -0.19
CA PRO A 231 1.42 -1.34 -1.15
C PRO A 231 0.02 -0.70 -1.12
N VAL A 232 -0.44 -0.19 0.03
CA VAL A 232 -1.73 0.51 0.10
C VAL A 232 -1.57 1.94 -0.45
N ARG A 233 -0.43 2.59 -0.18
CA ARG A 233 -0.10 3.90 -0.78
C ARG A 233 -0.01 3.84 -2.30
N ASP A 234 0.52 2.77 -2.87
CA ASP A 234 0.53 2.57 -4.34
C ASP A 234 -0.88 2.46 -4.92
N VAL A 235 -1.76 1.65 -4.32
CA VAL A 235 -3.18 1.58 -4.71
C VAL A 235 -3.84 2.96 -4.61
N ALA A 236 -3.52 3.69 -3.56
CA ALA A 236 -4.06 5.02 -3.32
C ALA A 236 -3.55 6.04 -4.35
N LEU A 237 -2.31 5.91 -4.83
CA LEU A 237 -1.72 6.71 -5.90
C LEU A 237 -2.40 6.46 -7.25
N GLU A 238 -2.56 5.19 -7.63
CA GLU A 238 -3.25 4.77 -8.85
C GLU A 238 -4.70 5.30 -8.86
N THR A 239 -5.37 5.23 -7.72
CA THR A 239 -6.75 5.73 -7.55
C THR A 239 -6.85 7.24 -7.77
N VAL A 240 -5.94 8.06 -7.22
CA VAL A 240 -5.99 9.52 -7.42
C VAL A 240 -5.65 9.95 -8.83
N ARG A 241 -4.79 9.18 -9.52
CA ARG A 241 -4.45 9.38 -10.93
C ARG A 241 -5.57 8.95 -11.88
N GLY A 242 -6.49 8.11 -11.40
CA GLY A 242 -7.57 7.53 -12.20
C GLY A 242 -7.15 6.31 -13.00
N ASP A 243 -6.01 5.71 -12.64
CA ASP A 243 -5.54 4.45 -13.22
C ASP A 243 -6.35 3.25 -12.68
N ARG A 244 -7.04 3.43 -11.55
CA ARG A 244 -8.01 2.48 -10.98
C ARG A 244 -9.30 3.19 -10.54
N PRO A 245 -10.47 2.51 -10.57
CA PRO A 245 -11.69 2.97 -9.89
C PRO A 245 -11.51 3.30 -8.40
N GLY A 246 -12.50 4.01 -7.85
CA GLY A 246 -12.50 4.41 -6.45
C GLY A 246 -12.44 3.21 -5.50
N THR A 247 -11.60 3.32 -4.48
CA THR A 247 -11.21 2.21 -3.60
C THR A 247 -11.41 2.59 -2.14
N GLU A 248 -11.96 1.68 -1.33
CA GLU A 248 -12.06 1.84 0.14
C GLU A 248 -10.67 1.63 0.77
N ILE A 249 -10.21 2.61 1.55
CA ILE A 249 -8.98 2.53 2.33
C ILE A 249 -9.35 2.69 3.79
N HIS A 250 -9.04 1.68 4.58
CA HIS A 250 -9.10 1.76 6.03
C HIS A 250 -7.85 2.47 6.56
N VAL A 251 -8.04 3.35 7.53
CA VAL A 251 -6.98 4.12 8.18
C VAL A 251 -7.09 3.94 9.69
N ARG A 252 -6.01 3.45 10.30
CA ARG A 252 -5.84 3.38 11.75
C ARG A 252 -4.59 4.14 12.11
N SER A 253 -4.69 5.12 13.00
CA SER A 253 -3.54 5.91 13.44
C SER A 253 -3.54 6.14 14.94
N SER A 254 -2.36 6.12 15.54
CA SER A 254 -2.11 6.63 16.89
C SER A 254 -0.84 7.50 16.85
N PRO A 255 -0.46 8.16 17.96
CA PRO A 255 0.88 8.74 18.06
C PRO A 255 1.92 7.69 17.67
N ASP A 256 2.79 8.06 16.73
CA ASP A 256 3.90 7.25 16.23
C ASP A 256 3.51 5.90 15.59
N ALA A 257 2.23 5.70 15.20
CA ALA A 257 1.82 4.49 14.49
C ALA A 257 0.73 4.71 13.45
N LEU A 258 0.80 3.93 12.38
CA LEU A 258 -0.16 3.94 11.27
C LEU A 258 -0.41 2.51 10.82
N ALA A 259 -1.63 2.19 10.45
CA ALA A 259 -1.97 1.04 9.64
C ALA A 259 -2.99 1.44 8.57
N LEU A 260 -2.72 1.08 7.33
CA LEU A 260 -3.62 1.23 6.20
C LEU A 260 -3.98 -0.16 5.67
N ALA A 261 -5.21 -0.31 5.19
CA ALA A 261 -5.63 -1.55 4.56
C ALA A 261 -6.60 -1.28 3.41
N THR A 262 -6.59 -2.16 2.40
CA THR A 262 -7.49 -2.11 1.26
C THR A 262 -7.72 -3.50 0.67
N ILE A 263 -8.75 -3.63 -0.15
CA ILE A 263 -9.00 -4.81 -0.97
C ILE A 263 -8.82 -4.40 -2.42
N VAL A 264 -7.96 -5.13 -3.13
CA VAL A 264 -7.62 -4.84 -4.53
C VAL A 264 -7.36 -6.15 -5.26
N ASP A 265 -7.96 -6.29 -6.45
CA ASP A 265 -7.72 -7.42 -7.36
C ASP A 265 -7.81 -8.81 -6.69
N GLY A 266 -8.78 -8.99 -5.78
CA GLY A 266 -8.99 -10.26 -5.06
C GLY A 266 -8.06 -10.48 -3.87
N GLN A 267 -7.22 -9.49 -3.52
CA GLN A 267 -6.27 -9.57 -2.41
C GLN A 267 -6.62 -8.57 -1.30
N TYR A 268 -6.37 -8.98 -0.06
CA TYR A 268 -6.27 -8.10 1.09
C TYR A 268 -4.84 -7.54 1.15
N VAL A 269 -4.73 -6.22 1.16
CA VAL A 269 -3.44 -5.53 1.18
C VAL A 269 -3.39 -4.63 2.41
N ARG A 270 -2.31 -4.76 3.18
CA ARG A 270 -2.13 -4.05 4.43
C ARG A 270 -0.72 -3.49 4.53
N GLU A 271 -0.62 -2.29 5.08
CA GLU A 271 0.66 -1.70 5.49
C GLU A 271 0.55 -1.17 6.92
N SER A 272 1.58 -1.33 7.74
CA SER A 272 1.62 -0.74 9.06
C SER A 272 3.02 -0.31 9.46
N LEU A 273 3.09 0.84 10.12
CA LEU A 273 4.31 1.47 10.64
C LEU A 273 4.17 1.71 12.15
N ARG A 274 5.20 1.37 12.91
CA ARG A 274 5.38 1.59 14.35
C ARG A 274 6.67 2.36 14.57
N ARG A 275 6.59 3.68 14.51
CA ARG A 275 7.75 4.58 14.58
C ARG A 275 8.47 4.50 15.92
N ASP A 276 7.74 4.17 17.00
CA ASP A 276 8.25 3.89 18.34
C ASP A 276 9.21 2.68 18.39
N ARG A 277 9.11 1.77 17.43
CA ARG A 277 10.00 0.61 17.28
C ARG A 277 11.20 0.87 16.40
N TRP A 278 11.30 2.02 15.76
CA TRP A 278 12.38 2.33 14.84
C TRP A 278 13.43 3.22 15.48
N ASP A 279 14.58 2.63 15.83
CA ASP A 279 15.77 3.39 16.20
C ASP A 279 16.65 3.60 14.97
N ARG A 280 16.62 4.83 14.45
CA ARG A 280 17.33 5.24 13.24
C ARG A 280 18.84 5.39 13.44
N GLY A 281 19.27 5.59 14.69
CA GLY A 281 20.68 5.73 15.05
C GLY A 281 21.26 4.45 15.66
N GLY A 282 20.52 3.34 15.56
CA GLY A 282 20.91 2.05 16.11
C GLY A 282 22.15 1.47 15.45
N ASP A 283 22.68 0.41 16.06
CA ASP A 283 23.81 -0.35 15.53
C ASP A 283 23.41 -1.14 14.27
N ASP A 284 24.42 -1.56 13.51
CA ASP A 284 24.24 -2.41 12.34
C ASP A 284 23.55 -3.73 12.72
N LEU A 285 22.60 -4.17 11.89
CA LEU A 285 21.82 -5.38 12.11
C LEU A 285 22.20 -6.45 11.10
N ASP A 286 22.58 -7.63 11.59
CA ASP A 286 22.84 -8.77 10.72
C ASP A 286 21.52 -9.46 10.27
N SER A 287 21.59 -10.13 9.13
CA SER A 287 20.42 -10.77 8.51
C SER A 287 19.82 -11.90 9.37
N GLU A 288 20.64 -12.66 10.11
CA GLU A 288 20.15 -13.78 10.92
C GLU A 288 19.34 -13.26 12.11
N THR A 289 19.82 -12.23 12.80
CA THR A 289 19.10 -11.55 13.88
C THR A 289 17.78 -10.96 13.38
N ALA A 290 17.77 -10.32 12.20
CA ALA A 290 16.56 -9.76 11.61
C ALA A 290 15.52 -10.84 11.21
N ILE A 291 15.98 -11.96 10.64
CA ILE A 291 15.12 -13.11 10.34
C ILE A 291 14.51 -13.66 11.63
N ASN A 292 15.31 -13.87 12.67
CA ASN A 292 14.84 -14.37 13.97
C ASN A 292 13.82 -13.43 14.63
N ALA A 293 14.03 -12.12 14.57
CA ALA A 293 13.07 -11.13 15.05
C ALA A 293 11.73 -11.20 14.30
N THR A 294 11.77 -11.45 12.99
CA THR A 294 10.57 -11.65 12.17
C THR A 294 9.87 -12.96 12.53
N ILE A 295 10.61 -14.07 12.68
CA ILE A 295 10.06 -15.37 13.09
C ILE A 295 9.36 -15.26 14.46
N ALA A 296 10.01 -14.61 15.43
CA ALA A 296 9.43 -14.41 16.76
C ALA A 296 8.13 -13.59 16.72
N SER A 297 8.05 -12.60 15.83
CA SER A 297 6.87 -11.74 15.66
C SER A 297 5.71 -12.44 14.95
N TYR A 298 6.00 -13.37 14.03
CA TYR A 298 5.02 -14.05 13.16
C TYR A 298 5.29 -15.56 13.02
N PRO A 299 5.24 -16.35 14.12
CA PRO A 299 5.60 -17.76 14.08
C PRO A 299 4.73 -18.54 13.08
N GLU A 300 3.42 -18.32 13.08
CA GLU A 300 2.46 -19.04 12.24
C GLU A 300 2.66 -18.77 10.72
N THR A 301 3.23 -17.61 10.38
CA THR A 301 3.51 -17.23 8.99
C THR A 301 4.86 -17.76 8.51
N THR A 302 5.81 -17.88 9.42
CA THR A 302 7.23 -18.12 9.11
C THR A 302 7.70 -19.55 9.36
N ASP A 303 6.96 -20.36 10.11
CA ASP A 303 7.38 -21.65 10.68
C ASP A 303 7.88 -22.72 9.69
N LEU A 304 7.78 -22.52 8.37
CA LEU A 304 8.22 -23.50 7.35
C LEU A 304 8.74 -22.87 6.04
N ARG A 305 9.21 -21.60 6.04
CA ARG A 305 9.50 -20.85 4.80
C ARG A 305 10.91 -20.28 4.71
N GLU A 306 11.41 -20.18 3.47
CA GLU A 306 12.67 -19.52 3.16
C GLU A 306 12.46 -18.01 3.23
N ALA A 307 13.03 -17.38 4.26
CA ALA A 307 13.02 -15.93 4.41
C ALA A 307 14.17 -15.32 3.59
N ASP A 308 13.86 -14.33 2.76
CA ASP A 308 14.86 -13.51 2.07
C ASP A 308 15.15 -12.25 2.87
N ALA A 309 16.41 -12.03 3.19
CA ALA A 309 16.87 -10.84 3.89
C ALA A 309 17.65 -9.93 2.95
N LEU A 310 17.24 -8.67 2.91
CA LEU A 310 17.95 -7.59 2.23
C LEU A 310 18.04 -6.37 3.15
N GLY A 311 19.25 -5.91 3.46
CA GLY A 311 19.41 -4.72 4.28
C GLY A 311 20.80 -4.13 4.23
N ALA A 312 20.92 -2.95 4.82
CA ALA A 312 22.18 -2.22 4.91
C ALA A 312 22.19 -1.39 6.21
N GLY A 313 23.27 -1.50 6.98
CA GLY A 313 23.44 -0.83 8.26
C GLY A 313 22.40 -1.27 9.30
N ALA A 314 21.75 -0.31 9.97
CA ALA A 314 20.78 -0.53 11.04
C ALA A 314 19.36 -0.90 10.57
N LEU A 315 19.19 -1.35 9.33
CA LEU A 315 17.88 -1.63 8.74
C LEU A 315 17.93 -2.89 7.88
N GLN A 316 17.07 -3.86 8.20
CA GLN A 316 16.93 -5.11 7.44
C GLN A 316 15.49 -5.29 6.98
N ARG A 317 15.30 -5.57 5.69
CA ARG A 317 14.02 -5.92 5.08
C ARG A 317 13.94 -7.43 4.91
N ILE A 318 12.94 -8.06 5.51
CA ILE A 318 12.72 -9.50 5.41
C ILE A 318 11.46 -9.74 4.57
N THR A 319 11.54 -10.66 3.61
CA THR A 319 10.39 -11.10 2.81
C THR A 319 10.16 -12.59 3.01
N VAL A 320 8.92 -12.97 3.28
CA VAL A 320 8.49 -14.34 3.50
C VAL A 320 7.23 -14.60 2.68
N ASP A 321 7.37 -15.45 1.66
CA ASP A 321 6.23 -15.94 0.89
C ASP A 321 5.56 -17.10 1.62
N HIS A 322 4.24 -17.12 1.65
CA HIS A 322 3.43 -18.14 2.31
C HIS A 322 2.21 -18.58 1.52
N ASP A 323 1.53 -19.63 1.97
CA ASP A 323 0.43 -20.30 1.22
C ASP A 323 -0.76 -19.38 0.94
N PHE A 324 -0.81 -18.25 1.64
CA PHE A 324 -1.91 -17.28 1.58
C PHE A 324 -1.47 -15.94 0.99
N GLY A 325 -0.18 -15.77 0.63
CA GLY A 325 0.35 -14.51 0.09
C GLY A 325 1.79 -14.21 0.52
N THR A 326 2.09 -12.94 0.78
CA THR A 326 3.45 -12.49 1.10
C THR A 326 3.45 -11.55 2.30
N LEU A 327 4.39 -11.79 3.23
CA LEU A 327 4.73 -10.91 4.34
C LEU A 327 6.09 -10.24 4.05
N ARG A 328 6.12 -8.91 4.09
CA ARG A 328 7.38 -8.13 4.03
C ARG A 328 7.49 -7.26 5.27
N THR A 329 8.54 -7.45 6.05
CA THR A 329 8.81 -6.71 7.28
C THR A 329 10.09 -5.89 7.18
N PHE A 330 10.20 -4.86 8.01
CA PHE A 330 11.45 -4.15 8.24
C PHE A 330 11.77 -4.19 9.74
N VAL A 331 13.01 -4.57 10.05
CA VAL A 331 13.54 -4.72 11.40
C VAL A 331 14.56 -3.63 11.65
N SER A 332 14.42 -2.98 12.81
CA SER A 332 15.28 -1.89 13.26
C SER A 332 16.48 -2.44 14.04
N GLY A 333 17.70 -2.06 13.67
CA GLY A 333 18.92 -2.54 14.32
C GLY A 333 19.09 -2.10 15.77
N GLY A 334 18.65 -0.89 16.12
CA GLY A 334 18.76 -0.41 17.50
C GLY A 334 17.73 -0.99 18.47
N THR A 335 16.68 -1.64 17.97
CA THR A 335 15.61 -2.23 18.79
C THR A 335 15.44 -3.72 18.59
N GLU A 336 15.97 -4.27 17.50
CA GLU A 336 15.75 -5.65 17.02
C GLU A 336 14.26 -6.00 16.87
N ARG A 337 13.43 -5.01 16.52
CA ARG A 337 11.97 -5.17 16.41
C ARG A 337 11.44 -4.81 15.03
N VAL A 338 10.39 -5.53 14.62
CA VAL A 338 9.62 -5.22 13.41
C VAL A 338 8.89 -3.89 13.61
N PHE A 339 9.20 -2.91 12.76
CA PHE A 339 8.60 -1.58 12.84
C PHE A 339 7.79 -1.21 11.60
N LEU A 340 7.98 -1.89 10.47
CA LEU A 340 7.16 -1.73 9.27
C LEU A 340 6.76 -3.12 8.76
N GLU A 341 5.49 -3.26 8.40
CA GLU A 341 4.90 -4.49 7.87
C GLU A 341 4.11 -4.16 6.61
N HIS A 342 4.33 -4.92 5.54
CA HIS A 342 3.47 -4.98 4.37
C HIS A 342 2.99 -6.42 4.17
N GLN A 343 1.68 -6.62 4.12
CA GLN A 343 1.07 -7.92 3.86
C GLN A 343 0.21 -7.85 2.60
N ARG A 344 0.30 -8.90 1.78
CA ARG A 344 -0.65 -9.20 0.71
C ARG A 344 -1.19 -10.59 0.94
N MET A 345 -2.49 -10.75 0.90
CA MET A 345 -3.14 -12.04 1.13
C MET A 345 -4.26 -12.30 0.13
N ASP A 346 -4.34 -13.52 -0.40
CA ASP A 346 -5.43 -13.92 -1.27
C ASP A 346 -6.72 -14.12 -0.47
N LEU A 347 -7.77 -13.38 -0.85
CA LEU A 347 -9.04 -13.41 -0.11
C LEU A 347 -9.79 -14.74 -0.23
N ALA A 348 -9.51 -15.51 -1.29
CA ALA A 348 -10.09 -16.84 -1.48
C ALA A 348 -9.64 -17.85 -0.41
N THR A 349 -8.50 -17.59 0.23
CA THR A 349 -7.89 -18.48 1.21
C THR A 349 -7.68 -17.78 2.56
N PHE A 350 -8.32 -16.63 2.79
CA PHE A 350 -8.14 -15.87 4.03
C PHE A 350 -8.65 -16.67 5.24
N PRO A 351 -7.79 -16.99 6.22
CA PRO A 351 -8.10 -18.01 7.23
C PRO A 351 -8.73 -17.44 8.52
N ASP A 352 -8.58 -16.15 8.78
CA ASP A 352 -8.95 -15.53 10.06
C ASP A 352 -10.33 -14.91 10.02
N ALA A 353 -11.38 -15.72 9.97
CA ALA A 353 -12.75 -15.19 10.01
C ALA A 353 -13.70 -16.01 10.90
N GLU A 354 -14.57 -15.29 11.59
CA GLU A 354 -15.67 -15.88 12.36
C GLU A 354 -16.99 -15.68 11.61
N PRO A 355 -17.78 -16.73 11.35
CA PRO A 355 -19.05 -16.59 10.67
C PRO A 355 -20.17 -16.12 11.61
N VAL A 356 -20.97 -15.16 11.15
CA VAL A 356 -22.29 -14.82 11.69
C VAL A 356 -23.30 -14.96 10.57
N SER A 357 -24.41 -15.66 10.80
CA SER A 357 -25.37 -15.98 9.74
C SER A 357 -26.80 -15.64 10.12
N THR A 358 -27.63 -15.32 9.11
CA THR A 358 -29.08 -15.27 9.23
C THR A 358 -29.74 -15.99 8.06
N THR A 359 -30.98 -16.41 8.25
CA THR A 359 -31.83 -16.92 7.18
C THR A 359 -33.14 -16.15 7.18
N GLU A 360 -33.38 -15.36 6.13
CA GLU A 360 -34.52 -14.44 6.04
C GLU A 360 -34.92 -14.26 4.56
N ASP A 361 -36.23 -14.18 4.29
CA ASP A 361 -36.80 -13.96 2.93
C ASP A 361 -36.25 -14.86 1.81
N GLY A 362 -35.86 -16.09 2.15
CA GLY A 362 -35.30 -17.05 1.20
C GLY A 362 -33.79 -16.87 0.94
N PHE A 363 -33.12 -15.96 1.64
CA PHE A 363 -31.67 -15.87 1.69
C PHE A 363 -31.12 -16.62 2.90
N ASN A 364 -30.02 -17.33 2.69
CA ASN A 364 -29.09 -17.72 3.75
C ASN A 364 -27.84 -16.84 3.60
N VAL A 365 -27.71 -15.86 4.49
CA VAL A 365 -26.61 -14.89 4.45
C VAL A 365 -25.60 -15.26 5.53
N THR A 366 -24.34 -15.38 5.15
CA THR A 366 -23.22 -15.59 6.08
C THR A 366 -22.23 -14.44 5.94
N VAL A 367 -21.89 -13.81 7.05
CA VAL A 367 -20.87 -12.76 7.15
C VAL A 367 -19.69 -13.34 7.91
N ASN A 368 -18.60 -13.57 7.20
CA ASN A 368 -17.31 -13.93 7.78
C ASN A 368 -16.64 -12.65 8.26
N ARG A 369 -16.82 -12.33 9.53
CA ARG A 369 -16.32 -11.11 10.17
C ARG A 369 -14.87 -11.29 10.64
N THR A 370 -14.15 -10.17 10.66
CA THR A 370 -12.74 -10.10 11.05
C THR A 370 -12.50 -8.91 11.98
N TYR A 371 -11.24 -8.59 12.24
CA TYR A 371 -10.85 -7.44 13.04
C TYR A 371 -11.05 -6.11 12.29
N PRO A 372 -11.07 -4.95 12.98
CA PRO A 372 -11.17 -3.63 12.34
C PRO A 372 -10.12 -3.41 11.25
N GLY A 373 -10.57 -3.10 10.04
CA GLY A 373 -9.70 -2.98 8.85
C GLY A 373 -9.29 -4.29 8.19
N GLY A 374 -9.70 -5.44 8.74
CA GLY A 374 -9.59 -6.76 8.10
C GLY A 374 -10.68 -7.00 7.06
N PRO A 375 -10.57 -8.04 6.22
CA PRO A 375 -11.50 -8.30 5.14
C PRO A 375 -12.77 -9.01 5.62
N VAL A 376 -13.93 -8.43 5.35
CA VAL A 376 -15.24 -9.07 5.59
C VAL A 376 -15.74 -9.69 4.28
N THR A 377 -16.13 -10.96 4.35
CA THR A 377 -16.76 -11.67 3.23
C THR A 377 -18.23 -11.92 3.54
N VAL A 378 -19.11 -11.41 2.69
CA VAL A 378 -20.55 -11.67 2.75
C VAL A 378 -20.89 -12.67 1.65
N THR A 379 -21.46 -13.81 2.05
CA THR A 379 -21.93 -14.86 1.14
C THR A 379 -23.46 -14.92 1.20
N VAL A 380 -24.11 -14.93 0.04
CA VAL A 380 -25.57 -14.99 -0.10
C VAL A 380 -25.94 -16.23 -0.90
N LEU A 381 -26.61 -17.17 -0.23
CA LEU A 381 -27.11 -18.40 -0.84
C LEU A 381 -28.65 -18.41 -0.83
N ASP A 382 -29.25 -19.18 -1.72
CA ASP A 382 -30.66 -19.54 -1.65
C ASP A 382 -30.90 -20.45 -0.44
N ALA A 383 -31.85 -20.09 0.42
CA ALA A 383 -32.10 -20.81 1.67
C ALA A 383 -32.64 -22.23 1.46
N ASP A 384 -33.31 -22.49 0.34
CA ASP A 384 -33.93 -23.79 0.05
C ASP A 384 -32.99 -24.69 -0.77
N ALA A 385 -32.36 -24.14 -1.82
CA ALA A 385 -31.50 -24.88 -2.74
C ALA A 385 -30.04 -24.97 -2.25
N GLY A 386 -29.58 -23.96 -1.50
CA GLY A 386 -28.17 -23.81 -1.11
C GLY A 386 -27.27 -23.28 -2.22
N ASP A 387 -27.83 -22.87 -3.36
CA ASP A 387 -27.10 -22.35 -4.51
C ASP A 387 -26.68 -20.88 -4.29
N PRO A 388 -25.51 -20.43 -4.76
CA PRO A 388 -25.11 -19.04 -4.69
C PRO A 388 -26.02 -18.13 -5.53
N ILE A 389 -26.27 -16.91 -5.04
CA ILE A 389 -27.09 -15.92 -5.75
C ILE A 389 -26.21 -14.74 -6.19
N GLU A 390 -26.00 -14.62 -7.50
CA GLU A 390 -25.31 -13.50 -8.14
C GLU A 390 -26.19 -12.24 -8.22
N GLY A 391 -25.58 -11.05 -8.20
CA GLY A 391 -26.23 -9.79 -8.50
C GLY A 391 -27.01 -9.16 -7.34
N VAL A 392 -26.97 -9.77 -6.16
CA VAL A 392 -27.69 -9.28 -4.97
C VAL A 392 -26.97 -8.05 -4.42
N THR A 393 -27.71 -6.96 -4.18
CA THR A 393 -27.12 -5.72 -3.66
C THR A 393 -26.87 -5.85 -2.17
N VAL A 394 -25.66 -5.51 -1.72
CA VAL A 394 -25.28 -5.55 -0.31
C VAL A 394 -24.84 -4.18 0.18
N THR A 395 -25.37 -3.77 1.33
CA THR A 395 -25.02 -2.51 1.98
C THR A 395 -24.51 -2.73 3.41
N LYS A 396 -23.68 -1.79 3.87
CA LYS A 396 -23.05 -1.78 5.20
C LYS A 396 -23.36 -0.47 5.90
N SER A 397 -23.64 -0.52 7.20
CA SER A 397 -23.73 0.67 8.05
C SER A 397 -23.09 0.41 9.40
N ALA A 398 -22.31 1.35 9.91
CA ALA A 398 -21.59 1.23 11.20
C ALA A 398 -21.63 2.54 11.98
N GLY A 399 -21.57 2.49 13.32
CA GLY A 399 -21.38 3.68 14.15
C GLY A 399 -22.44 4.79 13.96
N GLY A 400 -23.67 4.43 13.57
CA GLY A 400 -24.75 5.39 13.26
C GLY A 400 -24.59 6.17 11.95
N THR A 401 -23.65 5.77 11.09
CA THR A 401 -23.50 6.33 9.73
C THR A 401 -24.59 5.81 8.78
N PRO A 402 -24.91 6.55 7.69
CA PRO A 402 -25.81 6.07 6.65
C PRO A 402 -25.32 4.76 6.04
N SER A 403 -26.26 3.94 5.55
CA SER A 403 -25.91 2.73 4.82
C SER A 403 -25.21 3.06 3.50
N GLU A 404 -24.05 2.45 3.27
CA GLU A 404 -23.25 2.56 2.06
C GLU A 404 -23.32 1.25 1.27
N THR A 405 -23.47 1.34 -0.05
CA THR A 405 -23.39 0.18 -0.94
C THR A 405 -21.96 -0.35 -1.01
N ILE A 406 -21.78 -1.62 -0.63
CA ILE A 406 -20.52 -2.32 -0.80
C ILE A 406 -20.37 -2.74 -2.26
N GLY A 407 -21.42 -3.32 -2.83
CA GLY A 407 -21.44 -3.84 -4.19
C GLY A 407 -22.59 -4.83 -4.41
N SER A 408 -22.49 -5.59 -5.50
CA SER A 408 -23.35 -6.73 -5.78
C SER A 408 -22.56 -8.03 -5.65
N THR A 409 -23.23 -9.12 -5.29
CA THR A 409 -22.61 -10.45 -5.23
C THR A 409 -22.16 -10.91 -6.61
N ASP A 410 -21.03 -11.63 -6.66
CA ASP A 410 -20.50 -12.29 -7.85
C ASP A 410 -21.15 -13.66 -8.13
N GLU A 411 -20.62 -14.42 -9.09
CA GLU A 411 -21.12 -15.75 -9.48
C GLU A 411 -21.10 -16.79 -8.35
N ASP A 412 -20.26 -16.58 -7.34
CA ASP A 412 -20.17 -17.42 -6.13
C ASP A 412 -21.08 -16.90 -5.01
N GLY A 413 -21.89 -15.86 -5.27
CA GLY A 413 -22.77 -15.24 -4.29
C GLY A 413 -21.99 -14.42 -3.26
N VAL A 414 -20.78 -13.97 -3.60
CA VAL A 414 -19.84 -13.32 -2.66
C VAL A 414 -19.71 -11.83 -2.95
N VAL A 415 -19.63 -11.03 -1.89
CA VAL A 415 -19.16 -9.64 -1.94
C VAL A 415 -18.27 -9.35 -0.74
N ARG A 416 -17.25 -8.50 -0.94
CA ARG A 416 -16.23 -8.22 0.08
C ARG A 416 -16.10 -6.75 0.40
N THR A 417 -15.70 -6.46 1.63
CA THR A 417 -15.45 -5.10 2.14
C THR A 417 -14.46 -5.13 3.29
N LEU A 418 -14.07 -3.98 3.82
CA LEU A 418 -13.28 -3.90 5.06
C LEU A 418 -14.19 -3.81 6.28
N SER A 419 -13.79 -4.48 7.37
CA SER A 419 -14.49 -4.41 8.65
C SER A 419 -14.41 -3.00 9.22
N PRO A 420 -15.55 -2.41 9.64
CA PRO A 420 -15.57 -1.22 10.48
C PRO A 420 -14.93 -1.45 11.85
N ALA A 421 -14.73 -0.36 12.59
CA ALA A 421 -14.28 -0.39 13.99
C ALA A 421 -15.42 -0.64 14.98
N ASP A 422 -16.57 -0.01 14.72
CA ASP A 422 -17.78 -0.18 15.53
C ASP A 422 -18.60 -1.37 15.06
N PRO A 423 -19.51 -1.89 15.92
CA PRO A 423 -20.52 -2.85 15.50
C PRO A 423 -21.29 -2.34 14.27
N TYR A 424 -21.57 -3.24 13.35
CA TYR A 424 -22.14 -2.89 12.05
C TYR A 424 -23.29 -3.81 11.65
N ARG A 425 -24.06 -3.34 10.67
CA ARG A 425 -25.16 -4.06 10.04
C ARG A 425 -24.82 -4.32 8.58
N ILE A 426 -25.14 -5.53 8.13
CA ILE A 426 -25.19 -5.90 6.71
C ILE A 426 -26.64 -6.05 6.29
N THR A 427 -27.00 -5.46 5.16
CA THR A 427 -28.32 -5.60 4.54
C THR A 427 -28.16 -6.11 3.12
N VAL A 428 -28.90 -7.16 2.81
CA VAL A 428 -28.89 -7.86 1.53
C VAL A 428 -30.25 -7.64 0.87
N VAL A 429 -30.25 -7.14 -0.37
CA VAL A 429 -31.46 -6.72 -1.09
C VAL A 429 -31.45 -7.27 -2.52
N ASP A 430 -32.51 -8.00 -2.85
CA ASP A 430 -32.90 -8.32 -4.23
C ASP A 430 -34.42 -8.33 -4.30
N GLU A 431 -34.98 -7.20 -4.75
CA GLU A 431 -36.39 -6.84 -4.56
C GLU A 431 -37.35 -7.93 -5.08
N PRO A 432 -38.38 -8.31 -4.29
CA PRO A 432 -38.81 -7.70 -3.03
C PRO A 432 -38.17 -8.30 -1.76
N ARG A 433 -37.17 -9.20 -1.89
CA ARG A 433 -36.57 -9.94 -0.77
C ARG A 433 -35.52 -9.10 -0.04
N VAL A 434 -35.50 -9.18 1.29
CA VAL A 434 -34.50 -8.49 2.11
C VAL A 434 -34.06 -9.40 3.26
N ALA A 435 -32.75 -9.42 3.54
CA ALA A 435 -32.21 -10.04 4.75
C ALA A 435 -31.32 -9.04 5.50
N VAL A 436 -31.40 -9.05 6.83
CA VAL A 436 -30.62 -8.15 7.68
C VAL A 436 -29.86 -8.93 8.75
N ILE A 437 -28.59 -8.60 8.94
CA ILE A 437 -27.78 -9.03 10.07
C ILE A 437 -27.32 -7.77 10.80
N ASP A 438 -27.84 -7.54 12.00
CA ASP A 438 -27.48 -6.44 12.90
C ASP A 438 -26.43 -6.87 13.93
N ASP A 439 -25.87 -5.88 14.64
CA ASP A 439 -24.96 -6.06 15.78
C ASP A 439 -23.78 -7.00 15.50
N ILE A 440 -23.21 -6.91 14.29
CA ILE A 440 -22.00 -7.64 13.93
C ILE A 440 -20.81 -6.94 14.57
N ASP A 441 -20.33 -7.47 15.70
CA ASP A 441 -19.12 -7.00 16.36
C ASP A 441 -17.87 -7.48 15.61
N PRO A 442 -16.91 -6.60 15.25
CA PRO A 442 -15.58 -7.02 14.79
C PRO A 442 -14.86 -7.88 15.84
N ILE A 443 -14.03 -8.83 15.40
CA ILE A 443 -13.21 -9.64 16.32
C ILE A 443 -11.99 -8.84 16.81
N GLU A 444 -11.30 -9.37 17.82
CA GLU A 444 -10.06 -8.77 18.32
C GLU A 444 -8.98 -8.74 17.22
N THR A 445 -8.18 -7.66 17.18
CA THR A 445 -7.06 -7.59 16.24
C THR A 445 -6.01 -8.64 16.61
N PRO A 446 -5.62 -9.54 15.68
CA PRO A 446 -4.61 -10.56 15.93
C PRO A 446 -3.23 -9.90 15.95
N ARG A 447 -2.79 -9.43 17.11
CA ARG A 447 -1.52 -8.69 17.23
C ARG A 447 -0.31 -9.62 17.14
N ILE A 448 0.82 -9.08 16.68
CA ILE A 448 2.12 -9.75 16.79
C ILE A 448 2.41 -10.19 18.23
N THR A 449 3.20 -11.24 18.38
CA THR A 449 3.52 -11.87 19.68
C THR A 449 3.99 -10.85 20.71
N ASP A 450 4.88 -9.94 20.28
CA ASP A 450 5.43 -8.81 21.04
C ASP A 450 4.40 -7.85 21.68
N ASP A 451 3.20 -7.78 21.11
CA ASP A 451 2.13 -6.86 21.51
C ASP A 451 1.02 -7.58 22.31
N VAL A 452 1.12 -8.90 22.48
CA VAL A 452 0.20 -9.67 23.33
C VAL A 452 0.77 -9.62 24.75
N ALA A 453 0.00 -9.08 25.70
CA ALA A 453 0.41 -9.08 27.10
C ALA A 453 0.65 -10.53 27.57
N ASP A 454 1.80 -10.80 28.18
CA ASP A 454 2.08 -12.08 28.84
C ASP A 454 1.01 -12.35 29.91
N GLY A 455 -0.02 -13.11 29.55
CA GLY A 455 -1.12 -13.49 30.43
C GLY A 455 -0.73 -14.48 31.53
N ASN A 456 0.54 -14.53 31.94
CA ASN A 456 1.01 -15.49 32.93
C ASN A 456 2.13 -14.97 33.84
N GLY A 457 1.93 -13.78 34.40
CA GLY A 457 2.58 -13.42 35.67
C GLY A 457 1.88 -14.12 36.82
N THR A 458 2.12 -15.42 37.00
CA THR A 458 1.72 -16.13 38.22
C THR A 458 2.39 -15.46 39.42
N ASP A 459 1.56 -14.80 40.22
CA ASP A 459 1.82 -14.41 41.61
C ASP A 459 2.09 -15.68 42.44
N ASP A 460 3.34 -16.14 42.45
CA ASP A 460 3.82 -17.03 43.50
C ASP A 460 4.24 -16.15 44.70
N GLY A 461 3.24 -15.88 45.54
CA GLY A 461 3.39 -15.21 46.82
C GLY A 461 4.35 -15.95 47.76
N GLY A 462 5.11 -15.15 48.51
CA GLY A 462 5.91 -15.57 49.66
C GLY A 462 5.15 -15.51 50.98
#